data_AF-A0A955KLY7-F1
#
_entry.id   AF-A0A955KLY7-F1
#
_cell.length_a   1.000
_cell.length_b   1.000
_cell.length_c   1.000
_cell.angle_alpha   90.00
_cell.angle_beta   90.00
_cell.angle_gamma   90.00
#
_symmetry.space_group_name_H-M   'P 1'
#
loop_
_entity.id
_entity.type
_entity.pdbx_description
1 polymer ?
#
loop_
_entity_poly.entity_id
_entity_poly.type
_entity_poly.pdbx_seq_one_letter_code
_entity_poly.pdbx_strand_id
1 'polypeptide(L)'
;MMTSRNLTQDGFALLLTLIVISVVLAVGLSLLHITMKQLTLSNVARDSEIAIHAARSGIECMQYQRQQPGNLSLLLDGGTPLGLKCFNRSATESEAYRDGNLYNYRYTYNLGADMCVETSLYLIDAQSETSDVTKDISTRNEGLLELTCTEGAVCTTIFSRGYNRRCDDRDSFLTVQRELTIQF
;
A
#
# COMPACT_ATOMS: atom_id res chain seq x y z
N MET A 1 -36.52 81.75 -2.30
CA MET A 1 -36.74 80.34 -1.90
C MET A 1 -36.74 79.50 -3.18
N MET A 2 -36.28 78.24 -3.11
CA MET A 2 -36.09 77.26 -4.20
C MET A 2 -34.68 77.27 -4.82
N THR A 3 -33.98 76.15 -4.99
CA THR A 3 -34.09 74.74 -4.52
C THR A 3 -32.75 74.12 -4.88
N SER A 4 -32.08 73.42 -3.96
CA SER A 4 -30.83 72.72 -4.29
C SER A 4 -31.13 71.54 -5.22
N ARG A 5 -30.32 71.38 -6.27
CA ARG A 5 -30.33 70.20 -7.14
C ARG A 5 -29.33 69.19 -6.57
N ASN A 6 -29.83 68.12 -5.94
CA ASN A 6 -29.02 66.94 -5.64
C ASN A 6 -28.73 66.20 -6.96
N LEU A 7 -27.46 66.24 -7.39
CA LEU A 7 -27.01 65.42 -8.50
C LEU A 7 -27.01 63.95 -8.06
N THR A 8 -27.69 63.11 -8.84
CA THR A 8 -27.78 61.66 -8.69
C THR A 8 -26.38 61.03 -8.66
N GLN A 9 -25.88 60.69 -7.46
CA GLN A 9 -24.62 59.99 -7.21
C GLN A 9 -24.77 58.45 -7.21
N ASP A 10 -25.97 57.93 -7.51
CA ASP A 10 -26.33 56.52 -7.32
C ASP A 10 -25.59 55.54 -8.25
N GLY A 11 -25.08 56.00 -9.40
CA GLY A 11 -24.36 55.14 -10.37
C GLY A 11 -22.95 54.73 -9.93
N PHE A 12 -22.26 55.59 -9.15
CA PHE A 12 -20.89 55.32 -8.69
C PHE A 12 -20.86 54.23 -7.60
N ALA A 13 -21.86 54.24 -6.71
CA ALA A 13 -22.00 53.23 -5.67
C ALA A 13 -22.24 51.83 -6.26
N LEU A 14 -23.04 51.73 -7.33
CA LEU A 14 -23.27 50.46 -8.04
C LEU A 14 -21.98 49.90 -8.68
N LEU A 15 -21.17 50.76 -9.31
CA LEU A 15 -19.91 50.32 -9.92
C LEU A 15 -18.90 49.87 -8.84
N LEU A 16 -18.78 50.62 -7.75
CA LEU A 16 -17.89 50.30 -6.65
C LEU A 16 -18.26 48.97 -5.99
N THR A 17 -19.55 48.73 -5.74
CA THR A 17 -20.02 47.48 -5.15
C THR A 17 -19.75 46.28 -6.06
N LEU A 18 -19.91 46.43 -7.38
CA LEU A 18 -19.61 45.36 -8.35
C LEU A 18 -18.11 45.02 -8.37
N ILE A 19 -17.23 46.02 -8.31
CA ILE A 19 -15.78 45.79 -8.22
C ILE A 19 -15.43 45.05 -6.93
N VAL A 20 -15.96 45.48 -5.78
CA VAL A 20 -15.70 44.82 -4.49
C VAL A 20 -16.20 43.38 -4.51
N ILE A 21 -17.42 43.13 -5.01
CA ILE A 21 -17.98 41.78 -5.12
C ILE A 21 -17.10 40.90 -6.03
N SER A 22 -16.62 41.43 -7.15
CA SER A 22 -15.75 40.67 -8.07
C SER A 22 -14.44 40.25 -7.42
N VAL A 23 -13.82 41.13 -6.62
CA VAL A 23 -12.56 40.82 -5.91
C VAL A 23 -12.81 39.78 -4.82
N VAL A 24 -13.87 39.95 -4.02
CA VAL A 24 -14.21 38.98 -2.96
C VAL A 24 -14.55 37.62 -3.58
N LEU A 25 -15.29 37.58 -4.68
CA LEU A 25 -15.62 36.35 -5.40
C LEU A 25 -14.36 35.67 -5.94
N ALA A 26 -13.45 36.43 -6.55
CA ALA A 26 -12.18 35.89 -7.07
C ALA A 26 -11.33 35.25 -5.96
N VAL A 27 -11.23 35.91 -4.80
CA VAL A 27 -10.51 35.36 -3.63
C VAL A 27 -11.22 34.11 -3.10
N GLY A 28 -12.55 34.15 -2.95
CA GLY A 28 -13.34 33.01 -2.47
C GLY A 28 -13.19 31.77 -3.37
N LEU A 29 -13.25 31.96 -4.69
CA LEU A 29 -13.09 30.86 -5.65
C LEU A 29 -11.68 30.28 -5.64
N SER A 30 -10.66 31.14 -5.51
CA SER A 30 -9.26 30.71 -5.38
C SER A 30 -9.04 29.85 -4.12
N LEU A 31 -9.58 30.29 -2.98
CA LEU A 31 -9.50 29.53 -1.73
C LEU A 31 -10.22 28.19 -1.83
N LEU A 32 -11.44 28.16 -2.39
CA LEU A 32 -12.20 26.92 -2.59
C LEU A 32 -11.43 25.90 -3.45
N HIS A 33 -10.78 26.36 -4.52
CA HIS A 33 -10.01 25.48 -5.39
C HIS A 33 -8.79 24.88 -4.68
N ILE A 34 -8.12 25.65 -3.81
CA ILE A 34 -7.00 25.17 -3.00
C ILE A 34 -7.48 24.13 -1.98
N THR A 35 -8.56 24.41 -1.25
CA THR A 35 -9.07 23.50 -0.21
C THR A 35 -9.56 22.17 -0.79
N MET A 36 -10.21 22.18 -1.95
CA MET A 36 -10.62 20.95 -2.64
C MET A 36 -9.42 20.05 -3.00
N LYS A 37 -8.32 20.66 -3.47
CA LYS A 37 -7.08 19.92 -3.75
C LYS A 37 -6.45 19.36 -2.49
N GLN A 38 -6.39 20.16 -1.43
CA GLN A 38 -5.85 19.73 -0.14
C GLN A 38 -6.65 18.56 0.44
N LEU A 39 -7.99 18.62 0.40
CA LEU A 39 -8.85 17.54 0.88
C LEU A 39 -8.63 16.24 0.11
N THR A 40 -8.50 16.33 -1.22
CA THR A 40 -8.23 15.17 -2.07
C THR A 40 -6.87 14.54 -1.73
N LEU A 41 -5.83 15.37 -1.56
CA LEU A 41 -4.50 14.89 -1.19
C LEU A 41 -4.49 14.24 0.20
N SER A 42 -5.20 14.83 1.17
CA SER A 42 -5.34 14.28 2.52
C SER A 42 -6.01 12.90 2.51
N ASN A 43 -7.04 12.70 1.69
CA ASN A 43 -7.69 11.39 1.56
C ASN A 43 -6.74 10.34 0.98
N VAL A 44 -6.01 10.67 -0.10
CA VAL A 44 -5.03 9.75 -0.69
C VAL A 44 -3.89 9.42 0.28
N ALA A 45 -3.44 10.40 1.07
CA ALA A 45 -2.41 10.18 2.09
C ALA A 45 -2.90 9.23 3.19
N ARG A 46 -4.12 9.43 3.69
CA ARG A 46 -4.74 8.52 4.68
C ARG A 46 -4.91 7.11 4.14
N ASP A 47 -5.41 6.96 2.92
CA ASP A 47 -5.59 5.64 2.29
C ASP A 47 -4.24 4.93 2.06
N SER A 48 -3.21 5.70 1.74
CA SER A 48 -1.83 5.20 1.62
C SER A 48 -1.26 4.74 2.96
N GLU A 49 -1.57 5.45 4.05
CA GLU A 49 -1.17 5.06 5.40
C GLU A 49 -1.84 3.74 5.81
N ILE A 50 -3.13 3.56 5.52
CA ILE A 50 -3.84 2.29 5.79
C ILE A 50 -3.17 1.14 5.02
N ALA A 51 -2.93 1.33 3.72
CA ALA A 51 -2.30 0.34 2.87
C ALA A 51 -0.88 -0.01 3.34
N ILE A 52 -0.05 0.96 3.74
CA ILE A 52 1.32 0.66 4.20
C ILE A 52 1.33 -0.02 5.57
N HIS A 53 0.41 0.32 6.49
CA HIS A 53 0.27 -0.39 7.77
C HIS A 53 -0.16 -1.84 7.56
N ALA A 54 -1.07 -2.10 6.62
CA ALA A 54 -1.44 -3.45 6.23
C ALA A 54 -0.24 -4.23 5.67
N ALA A 55 0.51 -3.62 4.74
CA ALA A 55 1.72 -4.23 4.17
C ALA A 55 2.76 -4.57 5.26
N ARG A 56 3.04 -3.63 6.17
CA ARG A 56 3.99 -3.83 7.25
C ARG A 56 3.55 -4.94 8.20
N SER A 57 2.26 -5.01 8.50
CA SER A 57 1.70 -6.08 9.32
C SER A 57 1.93 -7.47 8.70
N GLY A 58 1.84 -7.59 7.37
CA GLY A 58 2.17 -8.81 6.64
C GLY A 58 3.63 -9.22 6.79
N ILE A 59 4.55 -8.26 6.66
CA ILE A 59 5.99 -8.48 6.86
C ILE A 59 6.28 -9.03 8.24
N GLU A 60 5.80 -8.33 9.27
CA GLU A 60 6.03 -8.72 10.66
C GLU A 60 5.46 -10.11 10.94
N CYS A 61 4.30 -10.45 10.35
CA CYS A 61 3.77 -11.79 10.50
C CYS A 61 4.66 -12.85 9.86
N MET A 62 5.06 -12.68 8.60
CA MET A 62 5.89 -13.68 7.92
C MET A 62 7.25 -13.84 8.59
N GLN A 63 7.83 -12.73 9.05
CA GLN A 63 9.07 -12.74 9.83
C GLN A 63 8.88 -13.51 11.15
N TYR A 64 7.79 -13.24 11.88
CA TYR A 64 7.47 -13.96 13.10
C TYR A 64 7.27 -15.47 12.84
N GLN A 65 6.59 -15.84 11.76
CA GLN A 65 6.39 -17.24 11.40
C GLN A 65 7.71 -17.93 11.06
N ARG A 66 8.63 -17.27 10.34
CA ARG A 66 9.97 -17.78 10.06
C ARG A 66 10.78 -18.01 11.35
N GLN A 67 10.68 -17.11 12.32
CA GLN A 67 11.46 -17.16 13.56
C GLN A 67 10.98 -18.21 14.56
N GLN A 68 9.78 -18.77 14.39
CA GLN A 68 9.27 -19.78 15.31
C GLN A 68 10.05 -21.11 15.20
N PRO A 69 10.41 -21.73 16.34
CA PRO A 69 11.12 -23.00 16.37
C PRO A 69 10.25 -24.10 15.75
N GLY A 70 10.65 -24.60 14.59
CA GLY A 70 9.96 -25.67 13.84
C GLY A 70 9.37 -25.22 12.50
N ASN A 71 8.95 -23.95 12.38
CA ASN A 71 8.38 -23.46 11.12
C ASN A 71 9.41 -23.35 10.00
N LEU A 72 10.65 -22.95 10.30
CA LEU A 72 11.69 -22.86 9.29
C LEU A 72 11.94 -24.21 8.61
N SER A 73 12.04 -25.30 9.36
CA SER A 73 12.24 -26.64 8.78
C SER A 73 11.05 -27.06 7.91
N LEU A 74 9.83 -26.77 8.34
CA LEU A 74 8.62 -27.04 7.57
C LEU A 74 8.53 -26.20 6.29
N LEU A 75 8.99 -24.95 6.34
CA LEU A 75 9.08 -24.05 5.19
C LEU A 75 10.15 -24.49 4.18
N LEU A 76 11.16 -25.24 4.62
CA LEU A 76 12.21 -25.79 3.76
C LEU A 76 11.90 -27.22 3.27
N ASP A 77 10.92 -27.91 3.87
CA ASP A 77 10.44 -29.22 3.38
C ASP A 77 9.58 -29.07 2.11
N GLY A 78 8.91 -27.91 1.97
CA GLY A 78 8.23 -27.51 0.75
C GLY A 78 6.96 -28.32 0.42
N GLY A 79 6.32 -27.99 -0.70
CA GLY A 79 5.31 -28.84 -1.34
C GLY A 79 3.85 -28.63 -0.94
N THR A 80 3.56 -27.97 0.18
CA THR A 80 2.17 -27.61 0.56
C THR A 80 2.11 -26.28 1.32
N PRO A 81 1.05 -25.47 1.14
CA PRO A 81 0.82 -24.29 1.98
C PRO A 81 0.68 -24.69 3.45
N LEU A 82 1.44 -24.03 4.32
CA LEU A 82 1.34 -24.23 5.76
C LEU A 82 0.13 -23.48 6.30
N GLY A 83 -0.50 -24.00 7.35
CA GLY A 83 -1.60 -23.34 8.05
C GLY A 83 -1.13 -22.16 8.91
N LEU A 84 -0.32 -21.26 8.35
CA LEU A 84 0.20 -20.09 9.06
C LEU A 84 -0.97 -19.20 9.49
N LYS A 85 -0.97 -18.82 10.77
CA LYS A 85 -1.97 -17.92 11.34
C LYS A 85 -1.35 -16.55 11.60
N CYS A 86 -1.89 -15.55 10.93
CA CYS A 86 -1.56 -14.15 11.17
C CYS A 86 -2.78 -13.44 11.76
N PHE A 87 -2.57 -12.48 12.67
CA PHE A 87 -3.65 -11.65 13.23
C PHE A 87 -4.77 -12.47 13.91
N ASN A 88 -4.41 -13.62 14.49
CA ASN A 88 -5.33 -14.62 15.06
C ASN A 88 -6.38 -15.14 14.05
N ARG A 89 -6.03 -15.17 12.77
CA ARG A 89 -6.86 -15.62 11.65
C ARG A 89 -6.06 -16.54 10.74
N SER A 90 -6.75 -17.43 10.06
CA SER A 90 -6.16 -18.19 8.95
C SER A 90 -6.19 -17.34 7.68
N ALA A 91 -5.28 -17.63 6.74
CA ALA A 91 -5.29 -17.01 5.43
C ALA A 91 -6.62 -17.30 4.70
N THR A 92 -7.13 -16.31 3.98
CA THR A 92 -8.25 -16.46 3.05
C THR A 92 -7.82 -17.28 1.83
N GLU A 93 -6.61 -17.03 1.34
CA GLU A 93 -5.99 -17.74 0.23
C GLU A 93 -4.55 -18.09 0.62
N SER A 94 -4.09 -19.28 0.25
CA SER A 94 -2.71 -19.69 0.45
C SER A 94 -2.21 -20.54 -0.71
N GLU A 95 -0.99 -20.26 -1.14
CA GLU A 95 -0.31 -20.95 -2.22
C GLU A 95 1.13 -21.25 -1.81
N ALA A 96 1.65 -22.37 -2.32
CA ALA A 96 3.05 -22.74 -2.14
C ALA A 96 3.62 -23.14 -3.49
N TYR A 97 4.85 -22.72 -3.74
CA TYR A 97 5.59 -23.02 -4.96
C TYR A 97 7.02 -23.43 -4.59
N ARG A 98 7.55 -24.41 -5.32
CA ARG A 98 8.93 -24.88 -5.16
C ARG A 98 9.60 -24.99 -6.53
N ASP A 99 10.82 -24.46 -6.63
CA ASP A 99 11.70 -24.62 -7.78
C ASP A 99 13.14 -24.90 -7.32
N GLY A 100 13.47 -26.18 -7.21
CA GLY A 100 14.73 -26.63 -6.62
C GLY A 100 14.88 -26.09 -5.20
N ASN A 101 15.86 -25.19 -5.02
CA ASN A 101 16.20 -24.56 -3.75
C ASN A 101 15.35 -23.32 -3.41
N LEU A 102 14.48 -22.88 -4.32
CA LEU A 102 13.57 -21.76 -4.10
C LEU A 102 12.23 -22.27 -3.57
N TYR A 103 11.83 -21.76 -2.42
CA TYR A 103 10.52 -21.99 -1.81
C TYR A 103 9.78 -20.65 -1.77
N ASN A 104 8.54 -20.62 -2.23
CA ASN A 104 7.66 -19.46 -2.14
C ASN A 104 6.36 -19.88 -1.43
N TYR A 105 5.93 -19.07 -0.48
CA TYR A 105 4.62 -19.18 0.13
C TYR A 105 3.89 -17.86 0.05
N ARG A 106 2.75 -17.83 -0.64
CA ARG A 106 1.89 -16.65 -0.75
C ARG A 106 0.66 -16.82 0.12
N TYR A 107 0.35 -15.80 0.90
CA TYR A 107 -0.81 -15.76 1.79
C TYR A 107 -1.57 -14.46 1.66
N THR A 108 -2.90 -14.56 1.64
CA THR A 108 -3.81 -13.42 1.60
C THR A 108 -4.64 -13.40 2.89
N TYR A 109 -4.72 -12.25 3.56
CA TYR A 109 -5.51 -12.07 4.78
C TYR A 109 -6.42 -10.86 4.68
N ASN A 110 -7.68 -11.03 5.08
CA ASN A 110 -8.58 -9.91 5.37
C ASN A 110 -8.30 -9.37 6.79
N LEU A 111 -7.91 -8.11 6.87
CA LEU A 111 -7.65 -7.42 8.12
C LEU A 111 -8.91 -6.64 8.54
N GLY A 112 -9.81 -7.31 9.27
CA GLY A 112 -11.08 -6.68 9.66
C GLY A 112 -12.04 -6.52 8.48
N ALA A 113 -12.75 -5.39 8.44
CA ALA A 113 -13.82 -5.16 7.47
C ALA A 113 -13.35 -4.46 6.18
N ASP A 114 -12.22 -3.76 6.20
CA ASP A 114 -11.90 -2.73 5.20
C ASP A 114 -10.45 -2.76 4.70
N MET A 115 -9.64 -3.75 5.06
CA MET A 115 -8.24 -3.82 4.62
C MET A 115 -7.82 -5.26 4.30
N CYS A 116 -6.82 -5.39 3.43
CA CYS A 116 -6.28 -6.65 2.97
C CYS A 116 -4.77 -6.59 2.97
N VAL A 117 -4.14 -7.74 3.21
CA VAL A 117 -2.72 -7.93 3.00
C VAL A 117 -2.48 -9.20 2.20
N GLU A 118 -1.66 -9.08 1.16
CA GLU A 118 -1.10 -10.20 0.40
C GLU A 118 0.39 -10.23 0.68
N THR A 119 0.94 -11.36 1.13
CA THR A 119 2.36 -11.46 1.43
C THR A 119 2.94 -12.76 0.88
N SER A 120 4.11 -12.63 0.28
CA SER A 120 4.89 -13.73 -0.29
C SER A 120 6.18 -13.87 0.49
N LEU A 121 6.43 -15.08 0.99
CA LEU A 121 7.65 -15.48 1.69
C LEU A 121 8.49 -16.33 0.74
N TYR A 122 9.61 -15.79 0.30
CA TYR A 122 10.62 -16.55 -0.44
C TYR A 122 11.70 -17.02 0.50
N LEU A 123 12.06 -18.29 0.41
CA LEU A 123 13.25 -18.86 1.01
C LEU A 123 14.11 -19.48 -0.07
N ILE A 124 15.42 -19.23 0.01
CA ILE A 124 16.41 -19.94 -0.79
C ILE A 124 17.27 -20.75 0.15
N ASP A 125 17.28 -22.07 -0.05
CA ASP A 125 18.17 -22.97 0.69
C ASP A 125 19.47 -23.18 -0.08
N ALA A 126 20.53 -22.47 0.32
CA ALA A 126 21.86 -22.59 -0.26
C ALA A 126 22.84 -23.33 0.67
N GLN A 127 22.35 -24.01 1.72
CA GLN A 127 23.21 -24.64 2.73
C GLN A 127 24.11 -25.74 2.17
N SER A 128 23.64 -26.48 1.17
CA SER A 128 24.39 -27.55 0.50
C SER A 128 25.12 -27.10 -0.76
N GLU A 129 25.05 -25.81 -1.10
CA GLU A 129 25.58 -25.27 -2.35
C GLU A 129 27.03 -24.81 -2.16
N THR A 130 27.82 -24.93 -3.22
CA THR A 130 29.25 -24.53 -3.27
C THR A 130 29.47 -23.24 -4.05
N SER A 131 28.40 -22.50 -4.31
CA SER A 131 28.39 -21.20 -4.99
C SER A 131 27.07 -20.50 -4.67
N ASP A 132 27.06 -19.17 -4.83
CA ASP A 132 25.85 -18.37 -4.65
C ASP A 132 24.73 -18.85 -5.58
N VAL A 133 23.51 -18.91 -5.04
CA VAL A 133 22.31 -19.31 -5.76
C VAL A 133 21.55 -18.07 -6.20
N THR A 134 21.40 -17.88 -7.51
CA THR A 134 20.53 -16.84 -8.07
C THR A 134 19.30 -17.47 -8.72
N LYS A 135 18.13 -16.88 -8.46
CA LYS A 135 16.84 -17.34 -8.94
C LYS A 135 16.08 -16.21 -9.61
N ASP A 136 15.65 -16.43 -10.85
CA ASP A 136 14.77 -15.53 -11.58
C ASP A 136 13.34 -15.62 -11.02
N ILE A 137 12.80 -14.47 -10.62
CA ILE A 137 11.43 -14.30 -10.13
C ILE A 137 10.67 -13.22 -10.89
N SER A 138 11.17 -12.79 -12.06
CA SER A 138 10.56 -11.74 -12.89
C SER A 138 9.10 -12.02 -13.26
N THR A 139 8.72 -13.29 -13.39
CA THR A 139 7.34 -13.71 -13.70
C THR A 139 6.35 -13.52 -12.55
N ARG A 140 6.82 -13.19 -11.35
CA ARG A 140 5.98 -13.04 -10.15
C ARG A 140 5.39 -11.65 -10.00
N ASN A 141 5.81 -10.67 -10.80
CA ASN A 141 5.29 -9.29 -10.76
C ASN A 141 5.43 -8.61 -9.39
N GLU A 142 6.43 -8.96 -8.59
CA GLU A 142 6.64 -8.42 -7.22
C GLU A 142 7.77 -7.39 -7.17
N GLY A 143 8.01 -6.71 -8.29
CA GLY A 143 8.99 -5.62 -8.39
C GLY A 143 10.47 -6.05 -8.35
N LEU A 144 10.74 -7.35 -8.23
CA LEU A 144 12.08 -7.93 -8.26
C LEU A 144 12.23 -8.85 -9.48
N LEU A 145 13.41 -8.79 -10.10
CA LEU A 145 13.76 -9.67 -11.23
C LEU A 145 14.43 -10.94 -10.75
N GLU A 146 15.32 -10.83 -9.77
CA GLU A 146 16.14 -11.94 -9.30
C GLU A 146 16.31 -11.89 -7.78
N LEU A 147 16.49 -13.06 -7.18
CA LEU A 147 16.88 -13.25 -5.79
C LEU A 147 18.21 -13.99 -5.74
N THR A 148 19.18 -13.44 -5.01
CA THR A 148 20.48 -14.08 -4.81
C THR A 148 20.65 -14.45 -3.34
N CYS A 149 21.16 -15.66 -3.10
CA CYS A 149 21.52 -16.16 -1.79
C CYS A 149 22.96 -16.65 -1.76
N THR A 150 23.70 -16.29 -0.72
CA THR A 150 25.07 -16.71 -0.52
C THR A 150 25.16 -18.20 -0.20
N GLU A 151 26.21 -18.86 -0.70
CA GLU A 151 26.49 -20.26 -0.35
C GLU A 151 26.52 -20.50 1.17
N GLY A 152 26.05 -21.67 1.60
CA GLY A 152 26.03 -22.06 3.02
C GLY A 152 24.95 -21.38 3.87
N ALA A 153 24.07 -20.56 3.29
CA ALA A 153 23.05 -19.81 4.01
C ALA A 153 21.60 -20.19 3.62
N VAL A 154 20.66 -19.77 4.45
CA VAL A 154 19.23 -19.74 4.09
C VAL A 154 18.77 -18.29 4.04
N CYS A 155 18.58 -17.78 2.83
CA CYS A 155 18.15 -16.41 2.62
C CYS A 155 16.64 -16.33 2.60
N THR A 156 16.09 -15.24 3.14
CA THR A 156 14.66 -14.99 3.08
C THR A 156 14.37 -13.62 2.53
N THR A 157 13.41 -13.58 1.62
CA THR A 157 12.82 -12.33 1.13
C THR A 157 11.33 -12.37 1.42
N ILE A 158 10.83 -11.34 2.08
CA ILE A 158 9.39 -11.17 2.33
C ILE A 158 8.93 -10.00 1.48
N PHE A 159 7.95 -10.27 0.64
CA PHE A 159 7.20 -9.28 -0.10
C PHE A 159 5.81 -9.14 0.52
N SER A 160 5.32 -7.92 0.66
CA SER A 160 4.00 -7.67 1.24
C SER A 160 3.33 -6.48 0.57
N ARG A 161 2.09 -6.71 0.14
CA ARG A 161 1.17 -5.72 -0.42
C ARG A 161 0.05 -5.50 0.56
N GLY A 162 -0.15 -4.25 0.94
CA GLY A 162 -1.31 -3.85 1.71
C GLY A 162 -2.26 -3.02 0.87
N TYR A 163 -3.55 -3.19 1.14
CA TYR A 163 -4.65 -2.54 0.44
C TYR A 163 -5.54 -1.81 1.46
N ASN A 164 -6.04 -0.64 1.08
CA ASN A 164 -7.05 0.11 1.85
C ASN A 164 -8.48 -0.44 1.70
N ARG A 165 -8.60 -1.68 1.18
CA ARG A 165 -9.87 -2.40 0.98
C ARG A 165 -9.71 -3.87 1.30
N ARG A 166 -10.85 -4.55 1.40
CA ARG A 166 -10.95 -6.01 1.48
C ARG A 166 -10.30 -6.66 0.27
N CYS A 167 -9.90 -7.92 0.44
CA CYS A 167 -9.26 -8.67 -0.63
C CYS A 167 -10.19 -8.88 -1.83
N ASP A 168 -11.49 -8.99 -1.58
CA ASP A 168 -12.53 -9.17 -2.61
C ASP A 168 -12.73 -7.91 -3.49
N ASP A 169 -12.34 -6.73 -2.96
CA ASP A 169 -12.53 -5.43 -3.62
C ASP A 169 -11.21 -4.81 -4.13
N ARG A 170 -10.14 -5.62 -4.22
CA ARG A 170 -8.80 -5.14 -4.58
C ARG A 170 -8.74 -4.52 -5.97
N ASP A 171 -9.57 -5.00 -6.91
CA ASP A 171 -9.61 -4.52 -8.30
C ASP A 171 -10.45 -3.23 -8.47
N SER A 172 -11.00 -2.68 -7.39
CA SER A 172 -11.75 -1.42 -7.43
C SER A 172 -10.85 -0.23 -7.80
N PHE A 173 -11.38 0.71 -8.59
CA PHE A 173 -10.66 1.90 -9.04
C PHE A 173 -10.12 2.78 -7.89
N LEU A 174 -10.80 2.77 -6.75
CA LEU A 174 -10.43 3.59 -5.61
C LEU A 174 -9.40 2.90 -4.70
N THR A 175 -8.85 1.75 -5.13
CA THR A 175 -7.98 0.92 -4.27
C THR A 175 -6.58 1.50 -4.28
N VAL A 176 -6.07 1.75 -3.08
CA VAL A 176 -4.69 2.17 -2.86
C VAL A 176 -3.89 0.95 -2.41
N GLN A 177 -2.86 0.64 -3.18
CA GLN A 177 -1.91 -0.42 -2.91
C GLN A 177 -0.58 0.18 -2.47
N ARG A 178 0.03 -0.40 -1.43
CA ARG A 178 1.41 -0.11 -1.01
C ARG A 178 2.17 -1.41 -0.85
N GLU A 179 3.40 -1.42 -1.33
CA GLU A 179 4.25 -2.61 -1.34
C GLU A 179 5.48 -2.35 -0.48
N LEU A 180 5.90 -3.37 0.25
CA LEU A 180 7.11 -3.38 1.04
C LEU A 180 7.84 -4.70 0.82
N THR A 181 9.17 -4.61 0.75
CA THR A 181 10.05 -5.76 0.57
C THR A 181 11.16 -5.70 1.61
N ILE A 182 11.43 -6.83 2.28
CA ILE A 182 12.59 -7.00 3.14
C ILE A 182 13.36 -8.26 2.76
N GLN A 183 14.68 -8.21 2.86
CA GLN A 183 15.58 -9.34 2.57
C GLN A 183 16.60 -9.45 3.69
N PHE A 184 16.84 -10.69 4.17
CA PHE A 184 17.80 -10.99 5.23
C PHE A 184 18.17 -12.48 5.31
#